data_AF-A0A6M1U9S4-F1
#
_entry.id   AF-A0A6M1U9S4-F1
#
_cell.length_a   1.000
_cell.length_b   1.000
_cell.length_c   1.000
_cell.angle_alpha   90.00
_cell.angle_beta   90.00
_cell.angle_gamma   90.00
#
_symmetry.space_group_name_H-M   'P 1'
#
loop_
_entity.id
_entity.type
_entity.pdbx_description
1 polymer ?
#
loop_
_entity_poly.entity_id
_entity_poly.type
_entity_poly.pdbx_seq_one_letter_code
_entity_poly.pdbx_strand_id
1 'polypeptide(L)'
;MSWLSRLAERQMQKARLKGELQGLSGEGKPLLDRPGDVFISPGDAVGFRIMAEAGVLPEEIVLKKEAARLREVLAATEGAEPRKAVMAELAQVEMRQAMAEEARRRFLQS
;
A
#
# COMPACT_ATOMS: atom_id res chain seq x y z
N MET A 1 21.88 25.04 -11.41
CA MET A 1 20.52 24.63 -11.00
C MET A 1 19.68 24.28 -12.23
N SER A 2 19.00 23.13 -12.21
CA SER A 2 18.12 22.68 -13.30
C SER A 2 16.91 23.61 -13.48
N TRP A 3 16.31 23.62 -14.68
CA TRP A 3 15.07 24.36 -14.95
C TRP A 3 13.89 23.84 -14.10
N LEU A 4 13.86 22.54 -13.83
CA LEU A 4 12.88 21.90 -12.95
C LEU A 4 12.99 22.42 -11.52
N SER A 5 14.21 22.59 -11.02
CA SER A 5 14.46 23.14 -9.68
C SER A 5 13.91 24.57 -9.55
N ARG A 6 14.07 25.39 -10.60
CA ARG A 6 13.52 26.75 -10.64
C ARG A 6 11.99 26.78 -10.68
N LEU A 7 11.38 25.82 -11.38
CA LEU A 7 9.92 25.69 -11.42
C LEU A 7 9.37 25.25 -10.05
N ALA A 8 9.99 24.23 -9.44
CA ALA A 8 9.63 23.75 -8.12
C ALA A 8 9.73 24.87 -7.06
N GLU A 9 10.84 25.61 -7.04
CA GLU A 9 11.03 26.74 -6.12
C GLU A 9 9.92 27.79 -6.25
N ARG A 10 9.56 28.17 -7.49
CA ARG A 10 8.47 29.13 -7.72
C ARG A 10 7.12 28.63 -7.17
N GLN A 11 6.84 27.34 -7.33
CA GLN A 11 5.60 26.75 -6.80
C GLN A 11 5.59 26.73 -5.27
N MET A 12 6.72 26.38 -4.64
CA MET A 12 6.86 26.40 -3.18
C MET A 12 6.69 27.82 -2.63
N GLN A 13 7.30 28.83 -3.26
CA GLN A 13 7.15 30.23 -2.85
C GLN A 13 5.69 30.71 -2.97
N LYS A 14 5.00 30.33 -4.05
CA LYS A 14 3.58 30.67 -4.24
C LYS A 14 2.69 30.06 -3.16
N ALA A 15 2.89 28.78 -2.84
CA ALA A 15 2.14 28.10 -1.77
C ALA A 15 2.41 28.72 -0.40
N ARG A 16 3.67 29.09 -0.13
CA ARG A 16 4.07 29.76 1.11
C ARG A 16 3.37 31.11 1.29
N LEU A 17 3.34 31.94 0.25
CA LEU A 17 2.68 33.27 0.30
C LEU A 17 1.17 33.17 0.53
N LYS A 18 0.56 32.08 0.10
CA LYS A 18 -0.87 31.81 0.33
C LYS A 18 -1.16 31.19 1.70
N GLY A 19 -0.14 30.90 2.50
CA GLY A 19 -0.31 30.19 3.78
C GLY A 19 -0.66 28.71 3.64
N GLU A 20 -0.61 28.14 2.43
CA GLU A 20 -0.95 26.72 2.16
C GLU A 20 0.03 25.73 2.82
N LEU A 21 1.15 26.22 3.35
CA LEU A 21 2.19 25.43 4.03
C LEU A 21 2.15 25.54 5.56
N GLN A 22 1.12 26.16 6.14
CA GLN A 22 0.92 26.33 7.58
C GLN A 22 -0.40 25.68 8.02
N GLY A 23 -0.48 25.24 9.27
CA GLY A 23 -1.64 24.53 9.83
C GLY A 23 -1.84 23.12 9.25
N LEU A 24 -0.78 22.49 8.72
CA LEU A 24 -0.90 21.18 8.08
C LEU A 24 -1.17 20.08 9.11
N SER A 25 -1.91 19.05 8.68
CA SER A 25 -2.14 17.87 9.51
C SER A 25 -0.80 17.20 9.83
N GLY A 26 -0.38 17.26 11.09
CA GLY A 26 0.91 16.74 11.54
C GLY A 26 2.04 17.77 11.66
N GLU A 27 1.77 19.06 11.45
CA GLU A 27 2.76 20.12 11.69
C GLU A 27 3.26 20.09 13.14
N GLY A 28 4.59 20.15 13.31
CA GLY A 28 5.26 20.07 14.61
C GLY A 28 5.26 18.69 15.27
N LYS A 29 4.62 17.68 14.68
CA LYS A 29 4.66 16.30 15.18
C LYS A 29 5.87 15.55 14.64
N PRO A 30 6.42 14.57 15.38
CA PRO A 30 7.43 13.66 14.85
C PRO A 30 6.92 12.98 13.58
N LEU A 31 7.82 12.74 12.63
CA LEU A 31 7.49 11.89 11.48
C LEU A 31 7.05 10.52 12.00
N LEU A 32 5.99 9.95 11.41
CA LEU A 32 5.60 8.57 11.73
C LEU A 32 6.76 7.64 11.38
N ASP A 33 7.11 6.77 12.33
CA ASP A 33 8.08 5.72 12.08
C ASP A 33 7.46 4.70 11.11
N ARG A 34 7.96 4.67 9.87
CA ARG A 34 7.45 3.83 8.78
C ARG A 34 8.56 2.92 8.26
N PRO A 35 8.82 1.79 8.94
CA PRO A 35 9.84 0.84 8.52
C PRO A 35 9.59 0.25 7.11
N GLY A 36 8.36 0.33 6.59
CA GLY A 36 8.02 -0.10 5.23
C GLY A 36 8.53 0.81 4.11
N ASP A 37 8.75 2.11 4.39
CA ASP A 37 9.17 3.11 3.39
C ASP A 37 10.69 3.06 3.10
N VAL A 38 11.44 2.29 3.90
CA VAL A 38 12.91 2.18 3.81
C VAL A 38 13.37 1.35 2.61
N PHE A 39 12.51 0.47 2.07
CA PHE A 39 12.85 -0.47 1.00
C PHE A 39 12.20 -0.16 -0.35
N ILE A 40 11.57 1.00 -0.50
CA ILE A 40 10.82 1.40 -1.69
C ILE A 40 11.29 2.76 -2.19
N SER A 41 11.13 3.04 -3.49
CA SER A 41 11.58 4.31 -4.03
C SER A 41 10.74 5.47 -3.45
N PRO A 42 11.27 6.71 -3.42
CA PRO A 42 10.51 7.87 -2.96
C PRO A 42 9.19 8.08 -3.71
N GLY A 43 9.13 7.69 -4.99
CA GLY A 43 7.91 7.74 -5.79
C GLY A 43 6.86 6.73 -5.30
N ASP A 44 7.30 5.52 -5.01
CA ASP A 44 6.43 4.45 -4.49
C ASP A 44 5.89 4.82 -3.11
N ALA A 45 6.73 5.35 -2.22
CA ALA A 45 6.34 5.82 -0.89
C ALA A 45 5.26 6.91 -0.95
N VAL A 46 5.33 7.81 -1.94
CA VAL A 46 4.27 8.80 -2.19
C VAL A 46 2.99 8.15 -2.71
N GLY A 47 3.10 7.17 -3.61
CA GLY A 47 1.95 6.38 -4.09
C GLY A 47 1.23 5.66 -2.95
N PHE A 48 1.99 4.99 -2.08
CA PHE A 48 1.45 4.35 -0.87
C PHE A 48 0.84 5.35 0.09
N ARG A 49 1.45 6.53 0.25
CA ARG A 49 0.89 7.60 1.08
C ARG A 49 -0.47 8.05 0.55
N ILE A 50 -0.61 8.27 -0.75
CA ILE A 50 -1.89 8.66 -1.38
C ILE A 50 -2.96 7.58 -1.17
N MET A 51 -2.62 6.31 -1.37
CA MET A 51 -3.56 5.19 -1.16
C MET A 51 -3.98 5.05 0.31
N ALA A 52 -3.03 5.14 1.24
CA ALA A 52 -3.30 5.05 2.67
C ALA A 52 -4.10 6.25 3.19
N GLU A 53 -3.81 7.47 2.71
CA GLU A 53 -4.57 8.68 3.04
C GLU A 53 -5.99 8.64 2.47
N ALA A 54 -6.20 7.99 1.32
CA ALA A 54 -7.53 7.74 0.76
C ALA A 54 -8.30 6.62 1.51
N GLY A 55 -7.69 5.98 2.52
CA GLY A 55 -8.29 4.88 3.27
C GLY A 55 -8.44 3.58 2.48
N VAL A 56 -7.81 3.48 1.30
CA VAL A 56 -7.89 2.30 0.44
C VAL A 56 -6.75 1.36 0.82
N LEU A 57 -7.08 0.28 1.50
CA LEU A 57 -6.15 -0.81 1.74
C LEU A 57 -5.92 -1.55 0.40
N PRO A 58 -4.67 -1.70 -0.07
CA PRO A 58 -4.38 -2.46 -1.28
C PRO A 58 -4.99 -3.87 -1.22
N GLU A 59 -5.59 -4.30 -2.33
CA GLU A 59 -6.34 -5.56 -2.43
C GLU A 59 -5.46 -6.76 -2.02
N GLU A 60 -4.16 -6.72 -2.32
CA GLU A 60 -3.22 -7.77 -1.94
C GLU A 60 -3.10 -7.96 -0.41
N ILE A 61 -3.25 -6.89 0.38
CA ILE A 61 -3.17 -6.97 1.84
C ILE A 61 -4.45 -7.62 2.40
N VAL A 62 -5.62 -7.29 1.82
CA VAL A 62 -6.90 -7.92 2.19
C VAL A 62 -6.84 -9.42 1.89
N LEU A 63 -6.41 -9.78 0.68
CA LEU A 63 -6.30 -11.18 0.24
C LEU A 63 -5.28 -11.96 1.05
N LYS A 64 -4.16 -11.35 1.43
CA LYS A 64 -3.15 -11.98 2.29
C LYS A 64 -3.70 -12.32 3.68
N LYS A 65 -4.51 -11.42 4.27
CA LYS A 65 -5.18 -11.69 5.55
C LYS A 65 -6.19 -12.82 5.43
N GLU A 66 -6.95 -12.83 4.33
CA GLU A 66 -7.92 -13.89 4.07
C GLU A 66 -7.25 -15.26 3.87
N ALA A 67 -6.14 -15.32 3.12
CA ALA A 67 -5.36 -16.53 2.96
C ALA A 67 -4.81 -17.04 4.30
N ALA A 68 -4.37 -16.15 5.20
CA ALA A 68 -3.94 -16.53 6.54
C ALA A 68 -5.10 -17.14 7.35
N ARG A 69 -6.29 -16.53 7.33
CA ARG A 69 -7.50 -17.08 7.98
C ARG A 69 -7.85 -18.46 7.43
N LEU A 70 -7.82 -18.64 6.11
CA LEU A 70 -8.14 -19.93 5.48
C LEU A 70 -7.13 -21.02 5.82
N ARG A 71 -5.84 -20.68 6.03
CA ARG A 71 -4.85 -21.64 6.53
C ARG A 71 -5.15 -22.09 7.96
N GLU A 72 -5.59 -21.19 8.83
CA GLU A 72 -6.01 -21.54 10.19
C GLU A 72 -7.25 -22.43 10.17
N VAL A 73 -8.25 -22.09 9.35
CA VAL A 73 -9.45 -22.92 9.15
C VAL A 73 -9.06 -24.30 8.63
N LEU A 74 -8.17 -24.40 7.64
CA LEU A 74 -7.69 -25.68 7.11
C LEU A 74 -6.97 -26.52 8.17
N ALA A 75 -6.21 -25.89 9.07
CA ALA A 75 -5.54 -26.58 10.17
C ALA A 75 -6.55 -27.16 11.18
N ALA A 76 -7.64 -26.44 11.46
CA ALA A 76 -8.71 -26.88 12.36
C ALA A 76 -9.76 -27.80 11.71
N THR A 77 -9.74 -27.99 10.38
CA THR A 77 -10.74 -28.79 9.67
C THR A 77 -10.38 -30.27 9.63
N GLU A 78 -11.27 -31.12 10.12
CA GLU A 78 -11.16 -32.58 10.07
C GLU A 78 -12.04 -33.18 8.96
N GLY A 79 -11.62 -34.31 8.40
CA GLY A 79 -12.33 -35.01 7.32
C GLY A 79 -11.89 -34.58 5.90
N ALA A 80 -11.86 -35.55 4.97
CA ALA A 80 -11.28 -35.34 3.64
C ALA A 80 -12.08 -34.35 2.76
N GLU A 81 -13.40 -34.48 2.72
CA GLU A 81 -14.28 -33.60 1.93
C GLU A 81 -14.29 -32.13 2.37
N PRO A 82 -14.52 -31.79 3.66
CA PRO A 82 -14.50 -30.39 4.10
C PRO A 82 -13.10 -29.76 3.97
N ARG A 83 -12.02 -30.53 4.19
CA ARG A 83 -10.65 -30.04 3.93
C ARG A 83 -10.43 -29.70 2.47
N LYS A 84 -10.93 -30.52 1.55
CA LYS A 84 -10.81 -30.29 0.10
C LYS A 84 -11.51 -29.00 -0.33
N ALA A 85 -12.67 -28.70 0.26
CA ALA A 85 -13.38 -27.44 0.01
C ALA A 85 -12.57 -26.22 0.47
N VAL A 86 -12.04 -26.25 1.71
CA VAL A 86 -11.21 -25.16 2.25
C VAL A 86 -9.91 -24.99 1.45
N MET A 87 -9.30 -26.08 0.99
CA MET A 87 -8.12 -26.02 0.11
C MET A 87 -8.42 -25.36 -1.24
N ALA A 88 -9.58 -25.64 -1.83
CA ALA A 88 -9.98 -25.02 -3.10
C ALA A 88 -10.21 -23.50 -2.92
N GLU A 89 -10.81 -23.09 -1.81
CA GLU A 89 -11.01 -21.68 -1.47
C GLU A 89 -9.67 -20.97 -1.23
N LEU A 90 -8.76 -21.59 -0.46
CA LEU A 90 -7.41 -21.07 -0.23
C LEU A 90 -6.66 -20.86 -1.54
N ALA A 91 -6.69 -21.85 -2.45
CA ALA A 91 -6.03 -21.76 -3.74
C ALA A 91 -6.56 -20.59 -4.60
N GLN A 92 -7.88 -20.33 -4.57
CA GLN A 92 -8.45 -19.18 -5.27
C GLN A 92 -8.00 -17.85 -4.69
N VAL A 93 -7.95 -17.74 -3.36
CA VAL A 93 -7.51 -16.49 -2.69
C VAL A 93 -6.03 -16.25 -2.94
N GLU A 94 -5.19 -17.28 -2.87
CA GLU A 94 -3.76 -17.18 -3.18
C GLU A 94 -3.51 -16.78 -4.64
N MET A 95 -4.28 -17.33 -5.58
CA MET A 95 -4.21 -16.92 -7.00
C MET A 95 -4.54 -15.43 -7.17
N ARG A 96 -5.65 -14.96 -6.56
CA ARG A 96 -6.02 -13.53 -6.61
C ARG A 96 -4.97 -12.64 -5.97
N GLN A 97 -4.39 -13.07 -4.83
CA GLN A 97 -3.31 -12.34 -4.18
C GLN A 97 -2.11 -12.18 -5.10
N ALA A 98 -1.69 -13.25 -5.78
CA ALA A 98 -0.58 -13.21 -6.71
C ALA A 98 -0.84 -12.26 -7.90
N MET A 99 -2.06 -12.29 -8.45
CA MET A 99 -2.47 -11.37 -9.52
C MET A 99 -2.43 -9.91 -9.08
N ALA A 100 -2.92 -9.59 -7.88
CA ALA A 100 -2.88 -8.25 -7.31
C ALA A 100 -1.43 -7.78 -7.07
N GLU A 101 -0.57 -8.66 -6.54
CA GLU A 101 0.86 -8.36 -6.37
C GLU A 101 1.58 -8.11 -7.71
N GLU A 102 1.24 -8.87 -8.75
CA GLU A 102 1.81 -8.68 -10.10
C GLU A 102 1.31 -7.40 -10.76
N ALA A 103 0.00 -7.10 -10.66
CA ALA A 103 -0.57 -5.84 -11.14
C ALA A 103 0.12 -4.63 -10.49
N ARG A 104 0.37 -4.70 -9.17
CA ARG A 104 1.16 -3.70 -8.46
C ARG A 104 2.58 -3.59 -9.00
N ARG A 105 3.30 -4.71 -9.16
CA ARG A 105 4.67 -4.69 -9.69
C ARG A 105 4.73 -4.05 -11.08
N ARG A 106 3.76 -4.34 -11.95
CA ARG A 106 3.67 -3.74 -13.28
C ARG A 106 3.39 -2.24 -13.22
N PHE A 107 2.47 -1.81 -12.35
CA PHE A 107 2.16 -0.39 -12.15
C PHE A 107 3.36 0.42 -11.63
N LEU A 108 4.20 -0.17 -10.76
CA LEU A 108 5.40 0.50 -10.24
C LEU A 108 6.58 0.47 -11.22
N GLN A 109 6.55 -0.39 -12.24
CA GLN A 109 7.59 -0.47 -13.28
C GLN A 109 7.32 0.42 -14.50
N SER A 110 6.11 0.99 -14.63
CA SER A 110 5.69 1.89 -15.71
C SER A 110 5.93 3.36 -15.37
#